data_AF-A0A2T2P4A8-F1
#
_entry.id   AF-A0A2T2P4A8-F1
#
_cell.length_a   1.000
_cell.length_b   1.000
_cell.length_c   1.000
_cell.angle_alpha   90.00
_cell.angle_beta   90.00
_cell.angle_gamma   90.00
#
_symmetry.space_group_name_H-M   'P 1'
#
loop_
_entity.id
_entity.type
_entity.pdbx_description
1 polymer ?
#
loop_
_entity_poly.entity_id
_entity_poly.type
_entity_poly.pdbx_seq_one_letter_code
_entity_poly.pdbx_strand_id
1 'polypeptide(L)'
;LASRKTRQYATPLFLSLHTFKLRSHSALLFSRTLLATLHRGVESLRGLEFAGFHWFPGVGAVTGGGRSDDVRLMMACKGLKWLGITLHVQSLMSGKRNAKGEVEPMGPEEIASKYDMEGVFGCGVLETVVLDACDQLHVFEESARDTEEVVEEFAEWMRGRFRRVGREVNIGGGDGFGGTAWCDLHFWEGGLGSVFCRTSLMALVSADAFRLLQEYSSL
;
A
#
# COMPACT_ATOMS: atom_id res chain seq x y z
N LEU A 1 16.37 26.17 17.81
CA LEU A 1 16.36 24.69 17.64
C LEU A 1 15.46 24.08 18.69
N ALA A 2 14.56 23.16 18.30
CA ALA A 2 13.71 22.45 19.26
C ALA A 2 14.56 21.54 20.17
N SER A 3 14.20 21.43 21.45
CA SER A 3 14.91 20.54 22.38
C SER A 3 14.72 19.06 22.01
N ARG A 4 15.67 18.20 22.42
CA ARG A 4 15.53 16.73 22.26
C ARG A 4 14.22 16.22 22.88
N LYS A 5 13.83 16.76 24.03
CA LYS A 5 12.57 16.43 24.71
C LYS A 5 11.38 16.81 23.83
N THR A 6 11.33 18.04 23.32
CA THR A 6 10.26 18.51 22.41
C THR A 6 10.10 17.59 21.20
N ARG A 7 11.21 17.18 20.59
CA ARG A 7 11.23 16.26 19.45
C ARG A 7 10.66 14.87 19.79
N GLN A 8 11.05 14.30 20.93
CA GLN A 8 10.54 13.01 21.39
C GLN A 8 9.03 13.00 21.64
N TYR A 9 8.45 14.13 22.05
CA TYR A 9 6.99 14.27 22.21
C TYR A 9 6.27 14.60 20.90
N ALA A 10 6.84 15.47 20.08
CA ALA A 10 6.20 15.93 18.85
C ALA A 10 6.20 14.87 17.74
N THR A 11 7.24 14.05 17.63
CA THR A 11 7.34 13.03 16.57
C THR A 11 6.19 12.01 16.62
N PRO A 12 5.88 11.37 17.76
CA PRO A 12 4.71 10.48 17.86
C PRO A 12 3.39 11.13 17.45
N LEU A 13 3.18 12.39 17.87
CA LEU A 13 1.97 13.15 17.54
C LEU A 13 1.89 13.39 16.03
N PHE A 14 2.98 13.88 15.43
CA PHE A 14 3.07 14.11 13.99
C PHE A 14 2.76 12.83 13.20
N LEU A 15 3.43 11.72 13.53
CA LEU A 15 3.21 10.42 12.86
C LEU A 15 1.75 9.95 13.00
N SER A 16 1.10 10.25 14.13
CA SER A 16 -0.29 9.83 14.36
C SER A 16 -1.34 10.64 13.61
N LEU A 17 -0.98 11.85 13.15
CA LEU A 17 -1.88 12.77 12.43
C LEU A 17 -1.75 12.67 10.91
N HIS A 18 -0.81 11.86 10.40
CA HIS A 18 -0.52 11.78 8.97
C HIS A 18 -0.70 10.36 8.43
N THR A 19 -1.11 10.30 7.16
CA THR A 19 -1.11 9.08 6.36
C THR A 19 0.17 9.02 5.54
N PHE A 20 0.88 7.90 5.65
CA PHE A 20 2.14 7.69 4.94
C PHE A 20 1.91 6.91 3.66
N LYS A 21 2.14 7.57 2.51
CA LYS A 21 2.03 6.96 1.19
C LYS A 21 3.35 6.31 0.77
N LEU A 22 3.34 4.99 0.58
CA LEU A 22 4.46 4.17 0.17
C LEU A 22 4.27 3.76 -1.29
N ARG A 23 5.01 4.42 -2.19
CA ARG A 23 4.89 4.27 -3.65
C ARG A 23 5.94 3.37 -4.29
N SER A 24 6.92 2.88 -3.53
CA SER A 24 7.97 2.00 -4.05
C SER A 24 8.62 1.17 -2.94
N HIS A 25 9.28 0.07 -3.32
CA HIS A 25 10.05 -0.76 -2.39
C HIS A 25 11.18 0.04 -1.70
N SER A 26 11.87 0.91 -2.44
CA SER A 26 12.90 1.79 -1.84
C SER A 26 12.31 2.77 -0.82
N ALA A 27 11.11 3.32 -1.09
CA ALA A 27 10.43 4.21 -0.15
C ALA A 27 9.97 3.45 1.11
N LEU A 28 9.56 2.19 0.98
CA LEU A 28 9.27 1.31 2.11
C LEU A 28 10.53 1.09 2.97
N LEU A 29 11.64 0.66 2.37
CA LEU A 29 12.88 0.37 3.11
C LEU A 29 13.38 1.62 3.85
N PHE A 30 13.37 2.78 3.18
CA PHE A 30 13.73 4.05 3.80
C PHE A 30 12.79 4.38 4.97
N SER A 31 11.48 4.28 4.75
CA SER A 31 10.48 4.60 5.77
C SER A 31 10.59 3.66 6.97
N ARG A 32 10.81 2.36 6.76
CA ARG A 32 11.05 1.40 7.85
C ARG A 32 12.29 1.76 8.66
N THR A 33 13.40 2.04 7.98
CA THR A 33 14.65 2.43 8.64
C THR A 33 14.46 3.71 9.44
N LEU A 34 13.81 4.72 8.84
CA LEU A 34 13.51 5.97 9.51
C LEU A 34 12.60 5.77 10.73
N LEU A 35 11.48 5.06 10.59
CA LEU A 35 10.54 4.83 11.68
C LEU A 35 11.17 4.04 12.84
N ALA A 36 12.17 3.19 12.55
CA ALA A 36 12.92 2.47 13.56
C ALA A 36 13.89 3.37 14.36
N THR A 37 14.38 4.47 13.78
CA THR A 37 15.25 5.43 14.51
C THR A 37 14.45 6.45 15.33
N LEU A 38 13.16 6.63 15.02
CA LEU A 38 12.28 7.53 15.75
C LEU A 38 11.74 6.88 17.03
N HIS A 39 11.70 7.64 18.13
CA HIS A 39 11.06 7.19 19.37
C HIS A 39 9.59 6.85 19.11
N ARG A 40 9.23 5.57 19.27
CA ARG A 40 7.88 5.02 19.01
C ARG A 40 7.41 5.18 17.56
N GLY A 41 8.33 5.33 16.60
CA GLY A 41 7.97 5.67 15.22
C GLY A 41 6.91 4.74 14.60
N VAL A 42 7.19 3.44 14.58
CA VAL A 42 6.25 2.42 14.06
C VAL A 42 4.95 2.36 14.87
N GLU A 43 5.04 2.47 16.20
CA GLU A 43 3.87 2.40 17.10
C GLU A 43 2.93 3.60 16.97
N SER A 44 3.47 4.74 16.52
CA SER A 44 2.76 6.01 16.39
C SER A 44 2.01 6.14 15.07
N LEU A 45 2.30 5.30 14.08
CA LEU A 45 1.57 5.31 12.81
C LEU A 45 0.09 4.99 13.00
N ARG A 46 -0.76 5.76 12.32
CA ARG A 46 -2.21 5.58 12.29
C ARG A 46 -2.75 5.35 10.88
N GLY A 47 -2.08 5.88 9.86
CA GLY A 47 -2.48 5.72 8.45
C GLY A 47 -1.31 5.27 7.57
N LEU A 48 -1.53 4.23 6.77
CA LEU A 48 -0.61 3.77 5.73
C LEU A 48 -1.34 3.62 4.40
N GLU A 49 -0.72 4.02 3.30
CA GLU A 49 -1.25 3.85 1.94
C GLU A 49 -0.19 3.17 1.07
N PHE A 50 -0.51 2.02 0.50
CA PHE A 50 0.35 1.27 -0.40
C PHE A 50 -0.17 1.40 -1.83
N ALA A 51 0.17 2.51 -2.49
CA ALA A 51 -0.30 2.80 -3.83
C ALA A 51 0.33 1.89 -4.90
N GLY A 52 1.42 1.19 -4.56
CA GLY A 52 2.10 0.21 -5.42
C GLY A 52 1.79 -1.25 -5.06
N PHE A 53 0.67 -1.55 -4.38
CA PHE A 53 0.50 -2.86 -3.73
C PHE A 53 0.45 -4.05 -4.69
N HIS A 54 0.01 -3.80 -5.91
CA HIS A 54 0.09 -4.73 -7.04
C HIS A 54 1.50 -5.20 -7.43
N TRP A 55 2.54 -4.39 -7.21
CA TRP A 55 3.92 -4.81 -7.48
C TRP A 55 4.44 -5.81 -6.44
N PHE A 56 3.65 -6.10 -5.39
CA PHE A 56 4.05 -7.09 -4.42
C PHE A 56 3.97 -8.49 -5.02
N PRO A 57 5.08 -9.24 -5.01
CA PRO A 57 5.14 -10.55 -5.64
C PRO A 57 4.39 -11.61 -4.82
N GLY A 58 3.94 -11.27 -3.60
CA GLY A 58 3.20 -12.15 -2.71
C GLY A 58 4.08 -13.11 -1.91
N VAL A 59 3.49 -13.85 -0.97
CA VAL A 59 4.21 -14.74 -0.03
C VAL A 59 4.94 -15.88 -0.75
N GLY A 60 4.40 -16.34 -1.88
CA GLY A 60 4.93 -17.49 -2.62
C GLY A 60 6.09 -17.19 -3.55
N ALA A 61 6.29 -15.93 -3.95
CA ALA A 61 7.30 -15.56 -4.95
C ALA A 61 8.66 -15.15 -4.35
N VAL A 62 8.71 -14.86 -3.04
CA VAL A 62 9.97 -14.65 -2.34
C VAL A 62 10.55 -16.02 -2.01
N THR A 63 11.51 -16.47 -2.82
CA THR A 63 12.24 -17.74 -2.67
C THR A 63 12.84 -17.85 -1.25
N GLY A 64 12.11 -18.47 -0.32
CA GLY A 64 12.55 -18.62 1.07
C GLY A 64 11.47 -18.50 2.15
N GLY A 65 10.18 -18.49 1.80
CA GLY A 65 9.09 -18.44 2.80
C GLY A 65 9.00 -17.10 3.54
N GLY A 66 9.55 -16.03 2.96
CA GLY A 66 9.57 -14.71 3.54
C GLY A 66 8.25 -13.96 3.32
N ARG A 67 7.60 -13.53 4.41
CA ARG A 67 6.52 -12.54 4.36
C ARG A 67 7.01 -11.24 3.68
N SER A 68 6.12 -10.59 2.93
CA SER A 68 6.39 -9.27 2.34
C SER A 68 6.77 -8.26 3.42
N ASP A 69 7.77 -7.43 3.15
CA ASP A 69 8.22 -6.39 4.09
C ASP A 69 7.17 -5.31 4.33
N ASP A 70 6.23 -5.14 3.41
CA ASP A 70 5.10 -4.23 3.50
C ASP A 70 4.07 -4.73 4.50
N VAL A 71 3.70 -6.00 4.39
CA VAL A 71 2.80 -6.67 5.35
C VAL A 71 3.46 -6.73 6.73
N ARG A 72 4.77 -6.97 6.81
CA ARG A 72 5.50 -6.88 8.09
C ARG A 72 5.43 -5.49 8.71
N LEU A 73 5.54 -4.42 7.90
CA LEU A 73 5.37 -3.06 8.40
C LEU A 73 3.94 -2.84 8.89
N MET A 74 2.92 -3.24 8.12
CA MET A 74 1.51 -3.15 8.53
C MET A 74 1.28 -3.85 9.87
N MET A 75 1.74 -5.09 10.02
CA MET A 75 1.61 -5.88 11.25
C MET A 75 2.36 -5.27 12.43
N ALA A 76 3.51 -4.62 12.19
CA ALA A 76 4.27 -3.95 13.24
C ALA A 76 3.57 -2.68 13.73
N CYS A 77 2.73 -2.05 12.89
CA CYS A 77 1.96 -0.86 13.23
C CYS A 77 0.72 -1.23 14.07
N LYS A 78 0.92 -1.61 15.34
CA LYS A 78 -0.17 -1.97 16.27
C LYS A 78 -1.24 -0.88 16.46
N GLY A 79 -0.89 0.37 16.15
CA GLY A 79 -1.80 1.51 16.22
C GLY A 79 -2.52 1.83 14.91
N LEU A 80 -2.32 1.07 13.84
CA LEU A 80 -2.87 1.37 12.52
C LEU A 80 -4.40 1.39 12.54
N LYS A 81 -4.98 2.54 12.22
CA LYS A 81 -6.44 2.79 12.15
C LYS A 81 -6.95 2.83 10.72
N TRP A 82 -6.12 3.29 9.78
CA TRP A 82 -6.47 3.46 8.39
C TRP A 82 -5.44 2.79 7.49
N LEU A 83 -5.91 2.04 6.49
CA LEU A 83 -5.08 1.34 5.54
C LEU A 83 -5.62 1.54 4.12
N GLY A 84 -4.82 2.12 3.23
CA GLY A 84 -5.12 2.22 1.80
C GLY A 84 -4.26 1.24 1.00
N ILE A 85 -4.87 0.53 0.06
CA ILE A 85 -4.19 -0.46 -0.79
C ILE A 85 -4.67 -0.28 -2.22
N THR A 86 -3.73 -0.14 -3.16
CA THR A 86 -4.03 -0.09 -4.60
C THR A 86 -3.55 -1.37 -5.30
N LEU A 87 -4.49 -2.12 -5.87
CA LEU A 87 -4.27 -3.34 -6.63
C LEU A 87 -4.38 -3.04 -8.13
N HIS A 88 -3.63 -3.77 -8.97
CA HIS A 88 -3.85 -3.74 -10.40
C HIS A 88 -4.85 -4.82 -10.74
N VAL A 89 -5.75 -4.51 -11.65
CA VAL A 89 -6.70 -5.47 -12.22
C VAL A 89 -5.99 -6.75 -12.70
N GLN A 90 -4.88 -6.60 -13.43
CA GLN A 90 -4.08 -7.74 -13.91
C GLN A 90 -3.53 -8.61 -12.77
N SER A 91 -3.22 -7.99 -11.63
CA SER A 91 -2.70 -8.71 -10.47
C SER A 91 -3.79 -9.51 -9.73
N LEU A 92 -5.06 -9.30 -10.05
CA LEU A 92 -6.21 -10.05 -9.58
C LEU A 92 -6.59 -11.23 -10.49
N MET A 93 -5.94 -11.36 -11.64
CA MET A 93 -6.20 -12.45 -12.58
C MET A 93 -5.49 -13.74 -12.14
N SER A 94 -6.19 -14.85 -12.30
CA SER A 94 -5.59 -16.18 -12.19
C SER A 94 -4.84 -16.50 -13.50
N GLY A 95 -3.78 -17.30 -13.45
CA GLY A 95 -3.10 -17.76 -14.67
C GLY A 95 -3.92 -18.76 -15.50
N LYS A 96 -5.18 -19.01 -15.15
CA LYS A 96 -6.05 -20.00 -15.78
C LYS A 96 -6.94 -19.33 -16.82
N ARG A 97 -7.19 -20.04 -17.91
CA ARG A 97 -8.11 -19.62 -18.96
C ARG A 97 -9.31 -20.55 -19.03
N ASN A 98 -10.47 -20.00 -19.34
CA ASN A 98 -11.67 -20.79 -19.60
C ASN A 98 -11.71 -21.31 -21.04
N ALA A 99 -12.79 -22.02 -21.40
CA ALA A 99 -12.97 -22.61 -22.72
C ALA A 99 -13.04 -21.58 -23.87
N LYS A 100 -13.32 -20.30 -23.56
CA LYS A 100 -13.33 -19.20 -24.54
C LYS A 100 -11.95 -18.52 -24.66
N GLY A 101 -10.97 -18.94 -23.86
CA GLY A 101 -9.64 -18.33 -23.82
C GLY A 101 -9.56 -17.06 -22.95
N GLU A 102 -10.66 -16.68 -22.29
CA GLU A 102 -10.69 -15.57 -21.34
C GLU A 102 -9.95 -15.97 -20.06
N VAL A 103 -9.33 -14.98 -19.41
CA VAL A 103 -8.58 -15.19 -18.17
C VAL A 103 -9.55 -15.13 -16.99
N GLU A 104 -9.49 -16.13 -16.12
CA GLU A 104 -10.35 -16.21 -14.95
C GLU A 104 -9.76 -15.36 -13.82
N PRO A 105 -10.54 -14.52 -13.11
CA PRO A 105 -10.04 -13.82 -11.93
C PRO A 105 -9.82 -14.77 -10.75
N MET A 106 -8.94 -14.38 -9.83
CA MET A 106 -8.74 -15.08 -8.57
C MET A 106 -9.95 -14.87 -7.64
N GLY A 107 -10.27 -15.90 -6.85
CA GLY A 107 -11.23 -15.76 -5.76
C GLY A 107 -10.67 -14.96 -4.58
N PRO A 108 -11.52 -14.46 -3.66
CA PRO A 108 -11.08 -13.60 -2.56
C PRO A 108 -10.08 -14.28 -1.61
N GLU A 109 -10.23 -15.58 -1.34
CA GLU A 109 -9.24 -16.35 -0.56
C GLU A 109 -7.89 -16.47 -1.26
N GLU A 110 -7.90 -16.62 -2.59
CA GLU A 110 -6.67 -16.71 -3.38
C GLU A 110 -5.94 -15.36 -3.39
N ILE A 111 -6.66 -14.25 -3.54
CA ILE A 111 -6.12 -12.89 -3.38
C ILE A 111 -5.53 -12.72 -1.97
N ALA A 112 -6.28 -13.09 -0.93
CA ALA A 112 -5.82 -12.97 0.45
C ALA A 112 -4.53 -13.76 0.72
N SER A 113 -4.47 -15.00 0.21
CA SER A 113 -3.30 -15.86 0.34
C SER A 113 -2.11 -15.32 -0.45
N LYS A 114 -2.33 -14.81 -1.67
CA LYS A 114 -1.27 -14.22 -2.51
C LYS A 114 -0.58 -13.08 -1.76
N TYR A 115 -1.36 -12.18 -1.17
CA TYR A 115 -0.85 -10.95 -0.55
C TYR A 115 -0.63 -11.02 0.97
N ASP A 116 -0.79 -12.17 1.62
CA ASP A 116 -0.72 -12.32 3.10
C ASP A 116 -1.70 -11.40 3.84
N MET A 117 -2.87 -11.14 3.26
CA MET A 117 -3.83 -10.16 3.80
C MET A 117 -4.39 -10.57 5.15
N GLU A 118 -4.22 -11.83 5.54
CA GLU A 118 -4.57 -12.29 6.88
C GLU A 118 -3.81 -11.55 7.98
N GLY A 119 -2.58 -11.08 7.70
CA GLY A 119 -1.79 -10.28 8.63
C GLY A 119 -2.49 -8.98 9.04
N VAL A 120 -3.31 -8.39 8.15
CA VAL A 120 -4.05 -7.15 8.40
C VAL A 120 -5.11 -7.32 9.50
N PHE A 121 -5.69 -8.52 9.65
CA PHE A 121 -6.66 -8.80 10.71
C PHE A 121 -6.03 -8.75 12.11
N GLY A 122 -4.70 -8.88 12.22
CA GLY A 122 -3.96 -8.71 13.48
C GLY A 122 -3.89 -7.25 13.96
N CYS A 123 -4.20 -6.27 13.11
CA CYS A 123 -4.21 -4.85 13.47
C CYS A 123 -5.46 -4.52 14.29
N GLY A 124 -5.39 -4.70 15.61
CA GLY A 124 -6.54 -4.66 16.52
C GLY A 124 -7.34 -3.35 16.59
N VAL A 125 -6.76 -2.23 16.13
CA VAL A 125 -7.40 -0.90 16.13
C VAL A 125 -7.71 -0.36 14.73
N LEU A 126 -7.59 -1.20 13.71
CA LEU A 126 -7.99 -0.86 12.34
C LEU A 126 -9.49 -0.53 12.29
N GLU A 127 -9.81 0.63 11.73
CA GLU A 127 -11.18 1.17 11.60
C GLU A 127 -11.59 1.25 10.13
N THR A 128 -10.63 1.50 9.22
CA THR A 128 -10.90 1.68 7.79
C THR A 128 -9.86 0.98 6.92
N VAL A 129 -10.35 0.30 5.88
CA VAL A 129 -9.56 -0.19 4.74
C VAL A 129 -10.12 0.42 3.47
N VAL A 130 -9.28 1.07 2.68
CA VAL A 130 -9.62 1.54 1.33
C VAL A 130 -8.96 0.61 0.32
N LEU A 131 -9.79 0.01 -0.53
CA LEU A 131 -9.34 -0.81 -1.64
C LEU A 131 -9.54 -0.02 -2.92
N ASP A 132 -8.44 0.20 -3.63
CA ASP A 132 -8.41 0.89 -4.91
C ASP A 132 -7.91 -0.09 -5.98
N ALA A 133 -8.46 0.01 -7.18
CA ALA A 133 -8.11 -0.83 -8.31
C ALA A 133 -7.77 0.06 -9.51
N CYS A 134 -6.62 -0.19 -10.11
CA CYS A 134 -6.19 0.53 -11.30
C CYS A 134 -5.85 -0.41 -12.46
N ASP A 135 -6.13 0.06 -13.67
CA ASP A 135 -5.80 -0.66 -14.89
C ASP A 135 -4.34 -0.40 -15.29
N GLN A 136 -3.62 -1.44 -15.68
CA GLN A 136 -2.45 -1.25 -16.54
C GLN A 136 -2.92 -0.94 -17.96
N LEU A 137 -2.56 0.25 -18.47
CA LEU A 137 -3.02 0.83 -19.73
C LEU A 137 -2.77 -0.01 -21.01
N HIS A 138 -2.08 -1.16 -20.96
CA HIS A 138 -1.53 -1.79 -22.16
C HIS A 138 -1.64 -3.32 -22.26
N VAL A 139 -2.29 -4.01 -21.33
CA VAL A 139 -2.50 -5.47 -21.43
C VAL A 139 -3.90 -5.81 -20.91
N PHE A 140 -4.91 -5.67 -21.77
CA PHE A 140 -6.23 -6.22 -21.52
C PHE A 140 -6.27 -7.60 -22.18
N GLU A 141 -5.91 -8.63 -21.42
CA GLU A 141 -6.44 -9.96 -21.73
C GLU A 141 -7.94 -9.92 -21.38
N GLU A 142 -8.78 -10.49 -22.23
CA GLU A 142 -10.22 -10.51 -22.01
C GLU A 142 -10.48 -11.30 -20.70
N SER A 143 -10.95 -10.58 -19.68
CA SER A 143 -11.31 -11.18 -18.39
C SER A 143 -12.68 -11.84 -18.52
N ALA A 144 -12.84 -13.03 -17.92
CA ALA A 144 -14.11 -13.75 -17.90
C ALA A 144 -15.19 -13.05 -17.06
N ARG A 145 -14.79 -12.07 -16.22
CA ARG A 145 -15.67 -11.31 -15.32
C ARG A 145 -15.25 -9.84 -15.22
N ASP A 146 -16.19 -9.00 -14.81
CA ASP A 146 -15.90 -7.61 -14.44
C ASP A 146 -14.91 -7.57 -13.26
N THR A 147 -13.89 -6.72 -13.34
CA THR A 147 -12.91 -6.64 -12.26
C THR A 147 -13.40 -5.81 -11.09
N GLU A 148 -14.32 -4.86 -11.31
CA GLU A 148 -14.96 -4.13 -10.21
C GLU A 148 -15.70 -5.10 -9.29
N GLU A 149 -16.42 -6.08 -9.87
CA GLU A 149 -17.07 -7.16 -9.11
C GLU A 149 -16.06 -7.98 -8.29
N VAL A 150 -14.88 -8.29 -8.83
CA VAL A 150 -13.84 -9.05 -8.13
C VAL A 150 -13.30 -8.28 -6.91
N VAL A 151 -13.12 -6.97 -7.06
CA VAL A 151 -12.67 -6.09 -5.96
C VAL A 151 -13.76 -5.98 -4.90
N GLU A 152 -15.02 -5.86 -5.30
CA GLU A 152 -16.17 -5.82 -4.40
C GLU A 152 -16.34 -7.14 -3.63
N GLU A 153 -16.20 -8.29 -4.30
CA GLU A 153 -16.22 -9.61 -3.67
C GLU A 153 -15.10 -9.75 -2.63
N PHE A 154 -13.90 -9.26 -2.95
CA PHE A 154 -12.79 -9.24 -2.01
C PHE A 154 -13.03 -8.31 -0.82
N ALA A 155 -13.63 -7.13 -1.04
CA ALA A 155 -14.03 -6.21 0.01
C ALA A 155 -15.06 -6.87 0.97
N GLU A 156 -16.08 -7.52 0.41
CA GLU A 156 -17.10 -8.24 1.19
C GLU A 156 -16.49 -9.39 2.00
N TRP A 157 -15.59 -10.16 1.39
CA TRP A 157 -14.84 -11.21 2.08
C TRP A 157 -14.08 -10.64 3.29
N MET A 158 -13.35 -9.53 3.11
CA MET A 158 -12.63 -8.87 4.20
C MET A 158 -13.57 -8.40 5.32
N ARG A 159 -14.71 -7.78 4.96
CA ARG A 159 -15.75 -7.38 5.94
C ARG A 159 -16.23 -8.60 6.73
N GLY A 160 -16.46 -9.73 6.06
CA GLY A 160 -16.83 -10.99 6.68
C GLY A 160 -15.77 -11.53 7.65
N ARG A 161 -14.48 -11.44 7.29
CA ARG A 161 -13.37 -11.88 8.15
C ARG A 161 -13.24 -11.02 9.41
N PHE A 162 -13.35 -9.70 9.30
CA PHE A 162 -13.36 -8.83 10.48
C PHE A 162 -14.56 -9.12 11.40
N ARG A 163 -15.75 -9.34 10.84
CA ARG A 163 -16.94 -9.70 11.63
C ARG A 163 -16.74 -10.99 12.42
N ARG A 164 -16.10 -12.01 11.85
CA ARG A 164 -15.80 -13.28 12.55
C ARG A 164 -14.87 -13.12 13.75
N VAL A 165 -14.01 -12.10 13.76
CA VAL A 165 -13.17 -11.76 14.92
C VAL A 165 -13.80 -10.70 15.84
N GLY A 166 -15.11 -10.47 15.69
CA GLY A 166 -15.89 -9.55 16.52
C GLY A 166 -15.62 -8.07 16.23
N ARG A 167 -15.20 -7.74 15.01
CA ARG A 167 -14.83 -6.38 14.61
C ARG A 167 -15.62 -5.90 13.40
N GLU A 168 -15.93 -4.62 13.39
CA GLU A 168 -16.51 -3.93 12.25
C GLU A 168 -15.47 -2.94 11.72
N VAL A 169 -15.17 -3.05 10.43
CA VAL A 169 -14.17 -2.22 9.75
C VAL A 169 -14.83 -1.68 8.49
N ASN A 170 -14.72 -0.37 8.28
CA ASN A 170 -15.22 0.27 7.07
C ASN A 170 -14.34 -0.14 5.90
N ILE A 171 -14.89 -0.87 4.95
CA ILE A 171 -14.21 -1.23 3.72
C ILE A 171 -14.98 -0.60 2.57
N GLY A 172 -14.31 0.09 1.66
CA GLY A 172 -14.94 0.77 0.54
C GLY A 172 -13.98 0.99 -0.63
N GLY A 173 -14.56 1.26 -1.80
CA GLY A 173 -13.85 1.76 -2.97
C GLY A 173 -13.30 3.15 -2.71
N GLY A 174 -12.17 3.47 -3.33
CA GLY A 174 -11.59 4.81 -3.31
C GLY A 174 -12.40 5.80 -4.12
N ASP A 175 -13.58 6.21 -3.64
CA ASP A 175 -14.39 7.25 -4.27
C ASP A 175 -13.72 8.62 -4.04
N GLY A 176 -12.67 8.92 -4.81
CA GLY A 176 -12.17 10.29 -4.98
C GLY A 176 -11.82 11.04 -3.69
N PHE A 177 -10.83 10.58 -2.92
CA PHE A 177 -10.05 11.52 -2.10
C PHE A 177 -8.95 12.16 -2.95
N GLY A 178 -9.30 13.28 -3.58
CA GLY A 178 -8.42 14.41 -3.91
C GLY A 178 -7.06 14.11 -4.53
N GLY A 179 -7.00 14.15 -5.87
CA GLY A 179 -5.87 14.76 -6.56
C GLY A 179 -4.52 14.04 -6.44
N THR A 180 -4.42 12.83 -6.96
CA THR A 180 -3.40 12.54 -7.97
C THR A 180 -3.96 11.43 -8.82
N ALA A 181 -4.47 11.82 -9.99
CA ALA A 181 -4.70 10.91 -11.08
C ALA A 181 -3.49 9.97 -11.20
N TRP A 182 -3.73 8.67 -11.24
CA TRP A 182 -2.81 7.77 -11.93
C TRP A 182 -2.99 7.97 -13.44
N CYS A 183 -2.69 9.20 -13.87
CA CYS A 183 -2.49 9.64 -15.24
C CYS A 183 -1.48 10.80 -15.19
N ASP A 184 -0.25 10.57 -14.72
CA ASP A 184 0.88 11.30 -15.29
C ASP A 184 1.21 10.63 -16.63
N LEU A 185 0.31 10.86 -17.59
CA LEU A 185 0.65 10.89 -19.01
C LEU A 185 1.60 12.08 -19.19
N HIS A 186 2.90 11.85 -18.94
CA HIS A 186 3.92 12.66 -19.58
C HIS A 186 4.05 12.19 -21.04
N PHE A 187 3.09 12.57 -21.87
CA PHE A 187 3.41 12.80 -23.28
C PHE A 187 4.24 14.06 -23.33
N TRP A 188 5.54 13.89 -23.54
CA TRP A 188 6.35 14.93 -24.14
C TRP A 188 6.42 14.61 -25.63
N GLU A 189 5.55 15.25 -26.41
CA GLU A 189 5.77 15.40 -27.85
C GLU A 189 7.03 16.25 -28.03
N GLY A 190 8.15 15.58 -28.25
CA GLY A 190 9.43 16.25 -28.37
C GLY A 190 10.59 15.28 -28.59
N GLY A 191 10.56 14.57 -29.72
CA GLY A 191 11.76 14.16 -30.47
C GLY A 191 12.79 13.26 -29.76
N LEU A 192 12.83 12.01 -30.23
CA LEU A 192 14.01 11.13 -30.28
C LEU A 192 14.65 10.71 -28.94
N GLY A 193 14.20 9.55 -28.47
CA GLY A 193 15.10 8.44 -28.10
C GLY A 193 15.91 8.57 -26.81
N SER A 194 15.36 8.07 -25.71
CA SER A 194 16.01 7.03 -24.87
C SER A 194 15.10 6.62 -23.72
N VAL A 195 14.94 5.31 -23.54
CA VAL A 195 14.32 4.71 -22.37
C VAL A 195 15.30 4.88 -21.20
N PHE A 196 14.98 5.76 -20.26
CA PHE A 196 15.68 5.85 -18.97
C PHE A 196 14.68 5.79 -17.83
N CYS A 197 14.67 4.62 -17.16
CA CYS A 197 14.02 4.40 -15.88
C CYS A 197 14.75 5.23 -14.82
N ARG A 198 14.24 6.42 -14.52
CA ARG A 198 14.71 7.22 -13.37
C ARG A 198 13.77 6.98 -12.20
N THR A 199 14.29 6.21 -11.24
CA THR A 199 13.92 6.17 -9.83
C THR A 199 13.34 7.50 -9.33
N SER A 200 12.01 7.58 -9.21
CA SER A 200 11.33 8.66 -8.50
C SER A 200 11.47 8.44 -6.99
N LEU A 201 12.59 8.94 -6.49
CA LEU A 201 12.84 9.21 -5.09
C LEU A 201 12.11 10.50 -4.73
N MET A 202 10.87 10.42 -4.26
CA MET A 202 10.28 11.40 -3.34
C MET A 202 9.10 10.77 -2.62
N ALA A 203 9.36 10.27 -1.42
CA ALA A 203 8.39 10.45 -0.37
C ALA A 203 8.11 11.97 -0.33
N LEU A 204 6.84 12.37 -0.47
CA LEU A 204 6.39 13.76 -0.25
C LEU A 204 6.48 14.07 1.26
N VAL A 205 7.71 14.04 1.74
CA VAL A 205 8.16 14.64 2.98
C VAL A 205 8.42 16.08 2.56
N SER A 206 7.63 17.03 3.05
CA SER A 206 7.83 18.46 2.74
C SER A 206 9.31 18.81 2.91
N ALA A 207 9.81 19.80 2.16
CA ALA A 207 11.21 20.24 2.28
C ALA A 207 11.61 20.51 3.75
N ASP A 208 10.65 20.94 4.59
CA ASP A 208 10.81 21.10 6.03
C ASP A 208 10.98 19.80 6.79
N ALA A 209 10.24 18.75 6.43
CA ALA A 209 10.39 17.44 7.05
C ALA A 209 11.69 16.75 6.60
N PHE A 210 12.17 16.95 5.36
CA PHE A 210 13.47 16.45 4.93
C PHE A 210 14.63 17.19 5.61
N ARG A 211 14.49 18.51 5.78
CA ARG A 211 15.44 19.32 6.55
C ARG A 211 15.47 18.91 8.02
N LEU A 212 14.31 18.66 8.64
CA LEU A 212 14.23 18.09 9.98
C LEU A 212 14.96 16.74 10.05
N LEU A 213 14.78 15.86 9.06
CA LEU A 213 15.45 14.55 8.99
C LEU A 213 16.98 14.64 8.80
N GLN A 214 17.49 15.62 8.05
CA GLN A 214 18.94 15.86 7.95
C GLN A 214 19.54 16.39 9.26
N GLU A 215 18.76 17.16 10.03
CA GLU A 215 19.14 17.55 11.40
C GLU A 215 19.09 16.38 12.40
N TYR A 216 18.38 15.27 12.07
CA TYR A 216 18.36 14.03 12.88
C TYR A 216 19.56 13.11 12.59
N SER A 217 20.13 13.11 11.38
CA SER A 217 21.23 12.19 11.00
C SER A 217 22.64 12.71 11.31
N SER A 218 22.76 13.95 11.79
CA SER A 218 24.03 14.62 12.13
C SER A 218 24.31 14.70 13.63
N LEU A 219 23.54 13.97 14.45
CA LEU A 219 23.69 13.83 15.91
C LEU A 219 23.83 12.36 16.32
#